data_AF-A0A7K2TQJ9-F1
#
_entry.id   AF-A0A7K2TQJ9-F1
#
_cell.length_a   1.000
_cell.length_b   1.000
_cell.length_c   1.000
_cell.angle_alpha   90.00
_cell.angle_beta   90.00
_cell.angle_gamma   90.00
#
_symmetry.space_group_name_H-M   'P 1'
#
loop_
_entity.id
_entity.type
_entity.pdbx_description
1 polymer ?
#
loop_
_entity_poly.entity_id
_entity_poly.type
_entity_poly.pdbx_seq_one_letter_code
_entity_poly.pdbx_strand_id
1 'polypeptide(L)'
;MVFGGEALDPSRLTVWYKRHAPNAPVLVNMYGITETTVHVTHTALNASHTTSTLSTIGVPIPDLRAYILDADLRLAPTGTTGELYIAGAGLARGYLNRPGLTAERFIADPYGTPGTRMYRSGDLARWNTHGQLQYLGRADQQVKIRGFRIELGEVEAALAAHTGIAQAAAIVRDEQQLVGYIVPTEDTTPDPTQIRDALSQSLPDYMVPSAIVILDHLPLTSNGKLDHKALPAPDFTTAIGNRAPRTPREELLCDLFAEVLGLPRVGIDDNFFELGGHSLLATRLISRIQATFGVKHTIRTLFEAPTVAGLAERLNSDDVGEALETVLPLRPEGSRSPLFCVHPAGGLSWCYSGLMSGLHTEYPIYGLQARGISGDEPRPTSLTEMAADYVETLRSIQPHGPYQLLGWSYGGTVAFAMAVHLRLLGEEVGLLSTQAGQVHLDDLTPPTPPDLSHQVAAHWNCTPLDQPAHTRVLADQTDTASPRPHTPSTPETP
;
A
#
# COMPACT_ATOMS: atom_id res chain seq x y z
N MET A 1 -8.62 -15.86 -15.21
CA MET A 1 -8.60 -15.42 -13.80
C MET A 1 -9.86 -15.93 -13.13
N VAL A 2 -9.71 -16.61 -12.00
CA VAL A 2 -10.84 -17.15 -11.24
C VAL A 2 -11.08 -16.27 -10.02
N PHE A 3 -12.33 -15.90 -9.81
CA PHE A 3 -12.81 -15.27 -8.59
C PHE A 3 -13.65 -16.27 -7.80
N GLY A 4 -13.63 -16.15 -6.49
CA GLY A 4 -14.44 -16.95 -5.60
C GLY A 4 -14.21 -16.52 -4.17
N GLY A 5 -14.93 -17.14 -3.24
CA GLY A 5 -14.89 -16.76 -1.83
C GLY A 5 -16.02 -15.80 -1.49
N GLU A 6 -16.17 -14.67 -2.17
CA GLU A 6 -17.20 -13.65 -1.88
C GLU A 6 -18.19 -13.45 -3.02
N ALA A 7 -19.32 -12.78 -2.73
CA ALA A 7 -20.25 -12.35 -3.77
C ALA A 7 -19.53 -11.35 -4.70
N LEU A 8 -19.57 -11.61 -6.00
CA LEU A 8 -18.94 -10.74 -6.98
C LEU A 8 -19.81 -9.51 -7.20
N ASP A 9 -19.27 -8.33 -6.92
CA ASP A 9 -19.83 -7.05 -7.35
C ASP A 9 -19.58 -6.86 -8.86
N PRO A 10 -20.60 -6.96 -9.72
CA PRO A 10 -20.40 -6.93 -11.16
C PRO A 10 -19.93 -5.55 -11.67
N SER A 11 -20.16 -4.47 -10.91
CA SER A 11 -19.73 -3.13 -11.29
C SER A 11 -18.20 -3.02 -11.40
N ARG A 12 -17.45 -3.78 -10.56
CA ARG A 12 -15.98 -3.82 -10.55
C ARG A 12 -15.40 -4.39 -11.83
N LEU A 13 -16.16 -5.21 -12.56
CA LEU A 13 -15.73 -5.79 -13.83
C LEU A 13 -15.61 -4.72 -14.94
N THR A 14 -16.31 -3.60 -14.81
CA THR A 14 -16.35 -2.53 -15.83
C THR A 14 -14.96 -2.01 -16.17
N VAL A 15 -14.13 -1.76 -15.15
CA VAL A 15 -12.76 -1.24 -15.34
C VAL A 15 -11.90 -2.25 -16.07
N TRP A 16 -12.04 -3.54 -15.75
CA TRP A 16 -11.29 -4.60 -16.40
C TRP A 16 -11.62 -4.69 -17.89
N TYR A 17 -12.90 -4.80 -18.25
CA TYR A 17 -13.33 -4.92 -19.65
C TYR A 17 -13.10 -3.65 -20.48
N LYS A 18 -13.01 -2.48 -19.84
CA LYS A 18 -12.60 -1.25 -20.54
C LYS A 18 -11.11 -1.22 -20.87
N ARG A 19 -10.25 -1.82 -20.04
CA ARG A 19 -8.79 -1.75 -20.17
C ARG A 19 -8.18 -2.88 -21.01
N HIS A 20 -8.90 -3.99 -21.17
CA HIS A 20 -8.35 -5.21 -21.77
C HIS A 20 -9.05 -5.58 -23.07
N ALA A 21 -8.26 -6.02 -24.05
CA ALA A 21 -8.73 -6.44 -25.36
C ALA A 21 -9.49 -7.79 -25.29
N PRO A 22 -10.26 -8.17 -26.33
CA PRO A 22 -11.07 -9.40 -26.35
C PRO A 22 -10.28 -10.71 -26.18
N ASN A 23 -8.98 -10.71 -26.46
CA ASN A 23 -8.07 -11.85 -26.28
C ASN A 23 -7.44 -11.91 -24.87
N ALA A 24 -7.85 -11.04 -23.96
CA ALA A 24 -7.40 -11.09 -22.58
C ALA A 24 -7.88 -12.36 -21.84
N PRO A 25 -7.23 -12.74 -20.73
CA PRO A 25 -7.63 -13.89 -19.93
C PRO A 25 -9.11 -13.82 -19.54
N VAL A 26 -9.81 -14.95 -19.70
CA VAL A 26 -11.23 -15.07 -19.32
C VAL A 26 -11.37 -14.91 -17.82
N LEU A 27 -12.32 -14.09 -17.42
CA LEU A 27 -12.76 -13.94 -16.04
C LEU A 27 -13.81 -15.00 -15.74
N VAL A 28 -13.64 -15.75 -14.66
CA VAL A 28 -14.57 -16.80 -14.25
C VAL A 28 -14.96 -16.57 -12.80
N ASN A 29 -16.25 -16.42 -12.51
CA ASN A 29 -16.74 -16.44 -11.15
C ASN A 29 -17.04 -17.89 -10.76
N MET A 30 -16.47 -18.35 -9.66
CA MET A 30 -16.71 -19.69 -9.12
C MET A 30 -17.22 -19.58 -7.69
N TYR A 31 -18.22 -20.38 -7.38
CA TYR A 31 -18.76 -20.50 -6.04
C TYR A 31 -18.47 -21.90 -5.52
N GLY A 32 -18.12 -21.97 -4.24
CA GLY A 32 -18.07 -23.21 -3.49
C GLY A 32 -17.77 -22.94 -2.03
N ILE A 33 -17.81 -24.01 -1.28
CA ILE A 33 -17.60 -24.03 0.17
C ILE A 33 -16.66 -25.18 0.49
N THR A 34 -15.99 -25.10 1.63
CA THR A 34 -14.98 -26.08 2.04
C THR A 34 -15.54 -27.50 2.06
N GLU A 35 -16.79 -27.65 2.51
CA GLU A 35 -17.49 -28.93 2.63
C GLU A 35 -17.84 -29.60 1.29
N THR A 36 -17.66 -28.87 0.18
CA THR A 36 -17.93 -29.36 -1.18
C THR A 36 -16.67 -29.33 -2.06
N THR A 37 -15.48 -29.25 -1.44
CA THR A 37 -14.18 -29.30 -2.11
C THR A 37 -13.96 -28.14 -3.10
N VAL A 38 -13.65 -26.96 -2.55
CA VAL A 38 -13.22 -25.75 -3.29
C VAL A 38 -14.34 -25.08 -4.09
N HIS A 39 -14.79 -25.67 -5.18
CA HIS A 39 -15.75 -25.06 -6.10
C HIS A 39 -16.85 -26.04 -6.52
N VAL A 40 -18.04 -25.49 -6.74
CA VAL A 40 -19.28 -26.19 -7.06
C VAL A 40 -19.88 -25.67 -8.35
N THR A 41 -19.91 -24.36 -8.54
CA THR A 41 -20.46 -23.76 -9.74
C THR A 41 -19.48 -22.79 -10.36
N HIS A 42 -19.67 -22.52 -11.65
CA HIS A 42 -18.87 -21.57 -12.40
C HIS A 42 -19.71 -20.79 -13.40
N THR A 43 -19.30 -19.55 -13.68
CA THR A 43 -19.76 -18.78 -14.83
C THR A 43 -18.59 -18.03 -15.46
N ALA A 44 -18.43 -18.18 -16.77
CA ALA A 44 -17.55 -17.31 -17.53
C ALA A 44 -18.19 -15.93 -17.64
N LEU A 45 -17.47 -14.91 -17.21
CA LEU A 45 -17.93 -13.53 -17.22
C LEU A 45 -17.60 -12.89 -18.57
N ASN A 46 -18.46 -11.96 -18.97
CA ASN A 46 -18.26 -11.12 -20.14
C ASN A 46 -18.75 -9.69 -19.84
N ALA A 47 -18.58 -8.77 -20.79
CA ALA A 47 -18.93 -7.37 -20.61
C ALA A 47 -20.42 -7.15 -20.24
N SER A 48 -21.36 -8.02 -20.65
CA SER A 48 -22.78 -7.85 -20.28
C SER A 48 -23.06 -8.13 -18.82
N HIS A 49 -22.16 -8.80 -18.10
CA HIS A 49 -22.30 -9.03 -16.67
C HIS A 49 -22.09 -7.73 -15.86
N THR A 50 -21.43 -6.72 -16.43
CA THR A 50 -21.13 -5.44 -15.74
C THR A 50 -22.39 -4.67 -15.33
N THR A 51 -23.53 -4.93 -15.99
CA THR A 51 -24.81 -4.26 -15.73
C THR A 51 -25.72 -5.06 -14.81
N SER A 52 -25.32 -6.25 -14.36
CA SER A 52 -26.07 -7.05 -13.40
C SER A 52 -25.97 -6.46 -12.00
N THR A 53 -27.05 -6.53 -11.23
CA THR A 53 -27.07 -6.17 -9.80
C THR A 53 -26.83 -7.35 -8.86
N LEU A 54 -26.86 -8.58 -9.40
CA LEU A 54 -26.72 -9.81 -8.61
C LEU A 54 -25.46 -10.57 -9.00
N SER A 55 -24.85 -11.22 -8.00
CA SER A 55 -23.72 -12.12 -8.17
C SER A 55 -24.19 -13.46 -8.74
N THR A 56 -24.12 -13.60 -10.07
CA THR A 56 -24.34 -14.87 -10.75
C THR A 56 -23.18 -15.82 -10.46
N ILE A 57 -23.50 -16.99 -9.89
CA ILE A 57 -22.55 -18.05 -9.58
C ILE A 57 -22.60 -19.20 -10.61
N GLY A 58 -23.53 -19.13 -11.56
CA GLY A 58 -23.50 -19.91 -12.79
C GLY A 58 -24.13 -21.29 -12.67
N VAL A 59 -23.47 -22.29 -13.24
CA VAL A 59 -23.96 -23.67 -13.31
C VAL A 59 -23.02 -24.63 -12.58
N PRO A 60 -23.52 -25.76 -12.06
CA PRO A 60 -22.68 -26.79 -11.45
C PRO A 60 -21.55 -27.24 -12.38
N ILE A 61 -20.37 -27.47 -11.81
CA ILE A 61 -19.29 -28.19 -12.49
C ILE A 61 -19.66 -29.67 -12.65
N PRO A 62 -19.00 -30.41 -13.56
CA PRO A 62 -19.25 -31.85 -13.73
C PRO A 62 -19.19 -32.61 -12.40
N ASP A 63 -20.01 -33.66 -12.29
CA ASP A 63 -20.13 -34.54 -11.11
C ASP A 63 -20.67 -33.90 -9.83
N LEU A 64 -21.05 -32.62 -9.88
CA LEU A 64 -21.78 -31.92 -8.83
C LEU A 64 -23.18 -31.51 -9.28
N ARG A 65 -24.09 -31.48 -8.32
CA ARG A 65 -25.49 -31.05 -8.48
C ARG A 65 -25.77 -29.96 -7.46
N ALA A 66 -26.57 -28.98 -7.87
CA ALA A 66 -27.04 -27.91 -7.01
C ALA A 66 -28.57 -27.88 -7.02
N TYR A 67 -29.17 -27.91 -5.84
CA TYR A 67 -30.61 -27.83 -5.64
C TYR A 67 -30.94 -26.54 -4.89
N ILE A 68 -32.01 -25.87 -5.31
CA ILE A 68 -32.62 -24.80 -4.51
C ILE A 68 -33.86 -25.41 -3.88
N LEU A 69 -33.87 -25.55 -2.56
CA LEU A 69 -34.92 -26.23 -1.82
C LEU A 69 -35.65 -25.27 -0.87
N ASP A 70 -36.93 -25.57 -0.62
CA ASP A 70 -37.71 -24.95 0.45
C ASP A 70 -37.47 -25.64 1.81
N ALA A 71 -38.18 -25.18 2.85
CA ALA A 71 -38.05 -25.69 4.22
C ALA A 71 -38.48 -27.17 4.37
N ASP A 72 -39.28 -27.69 3.44
CA ASP A 72 -39.74 -29.08 3.40
C ASP A 72 -38.88 -29.93 2.44
N LEU A 73 -37.71 -29.43 2.01
CA LEU A 73 -36.79 -30.06 1.07
C LEU A 73 -37.36 -30.27 -0.34
N ARG A 74 -38.38 -29.51 -0.75
CA ARG A 74 -38.94 -29.56 -2.12
C ARG A 74 -38.20 -28.60 -3.05
N LEU A 75 -38.04 -28.98 -4.32
CA LEU A 75 -37.43 -28.12 -5.34
C LEU A 75 -38.21 -26.82 -5.50
N ALA A 76 -37.52 -25.69 -5.32
CA ALA A 76 -38.08 -24.37 -5.53
C ALA A 76 -38.28 -24.09 -7.04
N PRO A 77 -39.40 -23.46 -7.45
CA PRO A 77 -39.60 -23.03 -8.83
C PRO A 77 -38.56 -22.00 -9.27
N THR A 78 -38.24 -21.97 -10.57
CA THR A 78 -37.35 -20.94 -11.16
C THR A 78 -37.79 -19.53 -10.77
N GLY A 79 -36.84 -18.68 -10.38
CA GLY A 79 -37.05 -17.32 -9.92
C GLY A 79 -37.36 -17.20 -8.41
N THR A 80 -37.70 -18.30 -7.74
CA THR A 80 -38.01 -18.32 -6.31
C THR A 80 -36.74 -18.52 -5.49
N THR A 81 -36.63 -17.78 -4.39
CA THR A 81 -35.53 -17.90 -3.44
C THR A 81 -35.73 -19.15 -2.57
N GLY A 82 -34.67 -19.94 -2.44
CA GLY A 82 -34.61 -21.05 -1.48
C GLY A 82 -33.19 -21.25 -0.98
N GLU A 83 -33.01 -22.28 -0.16
CA GLU A 83 -31.69 -22.63 0.37
C GLU A 83 -30.94 -23.54 -0.63
N LEU A 84 -29.63 -23.31 -0.76
CA LEU A 84 -28.76 -24.02 -1.68
C LEU A 84 -28.23 -25.32 -1.06
N TYR A 85 -28.49 -26.44 -1.73
CA TYR A 85 -27.98 -27.76 -1.36
C TYR A 85 -27.09 -28.31 -2.46
N ILE A 86 -25.97 -28.91 -2.07
CA ILE A 86 -24.98 -29.44 -3.01
C ILE A 86 -24.89 -30.95 -2.88
N ALA A 87 -24.88 -31.69 -3.99
CA ALA A 87 -24.70 -33.14 -3.99
C ALA A 87 -23.65 -33.57 -5.01
N GLY A 88 -23.11 -34.78 -4.85
CA GLY A 88 -22.18 -35.39 -5.81
C GLY A 88 -20.77 -35.62 -5.25
N ALA A 89 -19.81 -35.81 -6.16
CA ALA A 89 -18.48 -36.34 -5.83
C ALA A 89 -17.63 -35.39 -4.98
N GLY A 90 -17.89 -34.09 -5.01
CA GLY A 90 -17.14 -33.08 -4.25
C GLY A 90 -17.49 -33.00 -2.76
N LEU A 91 -18.46 -33.76 -2.26
CA LEU A 91 -18.81 -33.73 -0.84
C LEU A 91 -17.68 -34.23 0.05
N ALA A 92 -17.36 -33.46 1.09
CA ALA A 92 -16.49 -33.91 2.16
C ALA A 92 -17.08 -35.13 2.88
N ARG A 93 -16.21 -35.90 3.56
CA ARG A 93 -16.65 -37.03 4.39
C ARG A 93 -17.56 -36.57 5.53
N GLY A 94 -17.25 -35.41 6.11
CA GLY A 94 -17.93 -34.80 7.25
C GLY A 94 -16.95 -33.93 8.04
N TYR A 95 -17.41 -33.44 9.20
CA TYR A 95 -16.58 -32.70 10.14
C TYR A 95 -15.81 -33.65 11.06
N LEU A 96 -14.50 -33.41 11.22
CA LEU A 96 -13.63 -34.26 12.02
C LEU A 96 -14.10 -34.31 13.49
N ASN A 97 -14.35 -35.52 14.00
CA ASN A 97 -14.81 -35.77 15.38
C ASN A 97 -16.10 -35.02 15.79
N ARG A 98 -16.93 -34.62 14.82
CA ARG A 98 -18.21 -33.91 15.05
C ARG A 98 -19.36 -34.61 14.32
N PRO A 99 -19.76 -35.83 14.75
CA PRO A 99 -20.79 -36.61 14.05
C PRO A 99 -22.17 -35.95 14.08
N GLY A 100 -22.54 -35.26 15.16
CA GLY A 100 -23.81 -34.53 15.26
C GLY A 100 -23.93 -33.42 14.21
N LEU A 101 -22.93 -32.53 14.16
CA LEU A 101 -22.87 -31.47 13.14
C LEU A 101 -22.78 -32.02 11.72
N THR A 102 -22.07 -33.14 11.54
CA THR A 102 -22.01 -33.84 10.24
C THR A 102 -23.39 -34.32 9.82
N ALA A 103 -24.15 -34.94 10.71
CA ALA A 103 -25.49 -35.45 10.40
C ALA A 103 -26.49 -34.31 10.15
N GLU A 104 -26.31 -33.15 10.78
CA GLU A 104 -27.13 -31.96 10.58
C GLU A 104 -26.90 -31.32 9.19
N ARG A 105 -25.65 -31.26 8.74
CA ARG A 105 -25.29 -30.56 7.49
C ARG A 105 -25.18 -31.49 6.27
N PHE A 106 -24.77 -32.74 6.44
CA PHE A 106 -24.65 -33.74 5.36
C PHE A 106 -25.83 -34.73 5.43
N ILE A 107 -26.97 -34.29 4.89
CA ILE A 107 -28.25 -35.02 4.97
C ILE A 107 -28.45 -35.96 3.77
N ALA A 108 -29.48 -36.80 3.82
CA ALA A 108 -29.85 -37.66 2.70
C ALA A 108 -30.27 -36.83 1.47
N ASP A 109 -29.86 -37.26 0.27
CA ASP A 109 -30.26 -36.64 -1.00
C ASP A 109 -31.52 -37.36 -1.55
N PRO A 110 -32.73 -36.76 -1.44
CA PRO A 110 -33.95 -37.38 -1.94
C PRO A 110 -34.06 -37.35 -3.49
N TYR A 111 -33.18 -36.60 -4.17
CA TYR A 111 -33.14 -36.47 -5.62
C TYR A 111 -32.01 -37.28 -6.27
N GLY A 112 -31.16 -37.89 -5.44
CA GLY A 112 -30.04 -38.72 -5.86
C GLY A 112 -30.39 -40.20 -5.91
N THR A 113 -29.37 -41.04 -6.11
CA THR A 113 -29.52 -42.49 -6.01
C THR A 113 -29.64 -42.90 -4.54
N PRO A 114 -30.32 -44.00 -4.21
CA PRO A 114 -30.42 -44.48 -2.83
C PRO A 114 -29.05 -44.52 -2.12
N GLY A 115 -28.97 -43.92 -0.93
CA GLY A 115 -27.74 -43.84 -0.13
C GLY A 115 -26.84 -42.64 -0.42
N THR A 116 -27.14 -41.80 -1.41
CA THR A 116 -26.39 -40.55 -1.61
C THR A 116 -26.78 -39.47 -0.58
N ARG A 117 -25.83 -38.56 -0.36
CA ARG A 117 -25.98 -37.42 0.54
C ARG A 117 -25.95 -36.10 -0.23
N MET A 118 -26.50 -35.07 0.38
CA MET A 118 -26.35 -33.67 -0.02
C MET A 118 -25.91 -32.83 1.17
N TYR A 119 -25.20 -31.74 0.90
CA TYR A 119 -24.74 -30.78 1.89
C TYR A 119 -25.63 -29.54 1.90
N ARG A 120 -26.12 -29.19 3.09
CA ARG A 120 -26.94 -28.00 3.37
C ARG A 120 -26.05 -26.76 3.54
N SER A 121 -26.01 -25.87 2.54
CA SER A 121 -25.02 -24.79 2.55
C SER A 121 -25.34 -23.64 3.51
N GLY A 122 -26.62 -23.43 3.82
CA GLY A 122 -27.11 -22.24 4.52
C GLY A 122 -27.08 -20.97 3.67
N ASP A 123 -26.74 -21.07 2.37
CA ASP A 123 -26.79 -19.94 1.44
C ASP A 123 -28.16 -19.86 0.77
N LEU A 124 -28.62 -18.63 0.54
CA LEU A 124 -29.83 -18.34 -0.22
C LEU A 124 -29.48 -18.09 -1.68
N ALA A 125 -30.17 -18.76 -2.58
CA ALA A 125 -29.98 -18.61 -4.00
C ALA A 125 -31.28 -18.86 -4.78
N ARG A 126 -31.24 -18.58 -6.08
CA ARG A 126 -32.32 -18.93 -7.02
C ARG A 126 -31.77 -19.23 -8.40
N TRP A 127 -32.52 -20.02 -9.16
CA TRP A 127 -32.33 -20.14 -10.60
C TRP A 127 -32.98 -18.95 -11.31
N ASN A 128 -32.27 -18.33 -12.24
CA ASN A 128 -32.88 -17.37 -13.17
C ASN A 128 -33.48 -18.09 -14.39
N THR A 129 -34.18 -17.35 -15.25
CA THR A 129 -34.80 -17.88 -16.48
C THR A 129 -33.80 -18.38 -17.52
N HIS A 130 -32.52 -18.04 -17.37
CA HIS A 130 -31.42 -18.48 -18.23
C HIS A 130 -30.72 -19.74 -17.69
N GLY A 131 -31.26 -20.37 -16.65
CA GLY A 131 -30.67 -21.57 -16.06
C GLY A 131 -29.35 -21.30 -15.35
N GLN A 132 -29.15 -20.10 -14.79
CA GLN A 132 -27.99 -19.77 -13.97
C GLN A 132 -28.40 -19.51 -12.52
N LEU A 133 -27.58 -19.97 -11.58
CA LEU A 133 -27.73 -19.68 -10.16
C LEU A 133 -27.29 -18.24 -9.85
N GLN A 134 -28.12 -17.56 -9.08
CA GLN A 134 -27.84 -16.25 -8.51
C GLN A 134 -27.75 -16.38 -7.00
N TYR A 135 -26.62 -15.96 -6.42
CA TYR A 135 -26.43 -15.91 -4.98
C TYR A 135 -27.13 -14.68 -4.39
N LEU A 136 -27.82 -14.87 -3.27
CA LEU A 136 -28.67 -13.86 -2.62
C LEU A 136 -28.27 -13.56 -1.18
N GLY A 137 -27.31 -14.30 -0.61
CA GLY A 137 -26.85 -14.12 0.76
C GLY A 137 -26.90 -15.41 1.56
N ARG A 138 -26.99 -15.28 2.88
CA ARG A 138 -27.07 -16.41 3.82
C ARG A 138 -28.39 -16.42 4.57
N ALA A 139 -28.82 -17.63 4.94
CA ALA A 139 -29.99 -17.87 5.78
C ALA A 139 -29.63 -17.79 7.28
N ASP A 140 -28.36 -17.97 7.63
CA ASP A 140 -27.82 -17.87 8.98
C ASP A 140 -26.96 -16.60 9.17
N GLN A 141 -26.40 -16.42 10.38
CA GLN A 141 -25.61 -15.25 10.77
C GLN A 141 -24.14 -15.31 10.29
N GLN A 142 -23.79 -16.28 9.45
CA GLN A 142 -22.44 -16.40 8.98
C GLN A 142 -22.11 -15.29 7.96
N VAL A 143 -20.91 -14.75 8.06
CA VAL A 143 -20.46 -13.65 7.21
C VAL A 143 -19.17 -14.00 6.49
N LYS A 144 -18.92 -13.31 5.39
CA LYS A 144 -17.63 -13.38 4.68
C LYS A 144 -16.98 -12.01 4.75
N ILE A 145 -15.79 -11.96 5.33
CA ILE A 145 -15.00 -10.74 5.47
C ILE A 145 -13.65 -11.00 4.85
N ARG A 146 -13.33 -10.30 3.75
CA ARG A 146 -12.02 -10.38 3.07
C ARG A 146 -11.68 -11.81 2.63
N GLY A 147 -12.68 -12.57 2.19
CA GLY A 147 -12.56 -13.96 1.78
C GLY A 147 -12.54 -14.97 2.93
N PHE A 148 -12.50 -14.53 4.19
CA PHE A 148 -12.61 -15.40 5.36
C PHE A 148 -14.07 -15.64 5.70
N ARG A 149 -14.42 -16.91 5.93
CA ARG A 149 -15.73 -17.33 6.41
C ARG A 149 -15.72 -17.26 7.94
N ILE A 150 -16.52 -16.36 8.50
CA ILE A 150 -16.55 -16.08 9.94
C ILE A 150 -17.93 -16.42 10.49
N GLU A 151 -17.95 -17.25 11.53
CA GLU A 151 -19.14 -17.51 12.33
C GLU A 151 -19.24 -16.42 13.41
N LEU A 152 -20.21 -15.51 13.30
CA LEU A 152 -20.36 -14.43 14.29
C LEU A 152 -20.59 -14.99 15.70
N GLY A 153 -21.29 -16.11 15.83
CA GLY A 153 -21.49 -16.79 17.11
C GLY A 153 -20.20 -17.28 17.78
N GLU A 154 -19.13 -17.57 17.03
CA GLU A 154 -17.83 -17.92 17.60
C GLU A 154 -17.17 -16.69 18.25
N VAL A 155 -17.26 -15.54 17.58
CA VAL A 155 -16.78 -14.25 18.10
C VAL A 155 -17.59 -13.84 19.33
N GLU A 156 -18.92 -14.02 19.29
CA GLU A 156 -19.82 -13.75 20.42
C GLU A 156 -19.51 -14.65 21.62
N ALA A 157 -19.27 -15.94 21.40
CA ALA A 157 -18.90 -16.87 22.47
C ALA A 157 -17.55 -16.51 23.09
N ALA A 158 -16.57 -16.11 22.27
CA ALA A 158 -15.27 -15.66 22.76
C ALA A 158 -15.37 -14.37 23.59
N LEU A 159 -16.18 -13.40 23.13
CA LEU A 159 -16.50 -12.19 23.89
C LEU A 159 -17.16 -12.54 25.23
N ALA A 160 -18.22 -13.35 25.21
CA ALA A 160 -18.96 -13.74 26.40
C ALA A 160 -18.14 -14.58 27.40
N ALA A 161 -17.07 -15.23 26.95
CA ALA A 161 -16.16 -15.97 27.82
C ALA A 161 -15.24 -15.06 28.67
N HIS A 162 -15.13 -13.78 28.33
CA HIS A 162 -14.33 -12.84 29.10
C HIS A 162 -15.02 -12.49 30.43
N THR A 163 -14.25 -12.43 31.52
CA THR A 163 -14.80 -12.11 32.84
C THR A 163 -15.34 -10.69 32.86
N GLY A 164 -16.55 -10.49 33.41
CA GLY A 164 -17.18 -9.17 33.49
C GLY A 164 -18.14 -8.86 32.32
N ILE A 165 -18.40 -9.82 31.43
CA ILE A 165 -19.35 -9.65 30.31
C ILE A 165 -20.60 -10.51 30.55
N ALA A 166 -21.76 -9.86 30.58
CA ALA A 166 -23.06 -10.51 30.76
C ALA A 166 -23.69 -10.94 29.43
N GLN A 167 -23.55 -10.12 28.39
CA GLN A 167 -24.05 -10.41 27.04
C GLN A 167 -23.07 -9.89 26.00
N ALA A 168 -23.01 -10.58 24.85
CA ALA A 168 -22.22 -10.16 23.71
C ALA A 168 -22.99 -10.38 22.40
N ALA A 169 -22.73 -9.52 21.42
CA ALA A 169 -23.21 -9.65 20.04
C ALA A 169 -22.10 -9.23 19.08
N ALA A 170 -22.02 -9.85 17.90
CA ALA A 170 -21.08 -9.45 16.85
C ALA A 170 -21.82 -9.17 15.55
N ILE A 171 -21.41 -8.14 14.83
CA ILE A 171 -21.97 -7.82 13.50
C ILE A 171 -20.87 -7.39 12.54
N VAL A 172 -21.21 -7.39 11.26
CA VAL A 172 -20.40 -6.73 10.23
C VAL A 172 -21.06 -5.40 9.86
N ARG A 173 -20.30 -4.31 9.96
CA ARG A 173 -20.64 -2.99 9.41
C ARG A 173 -19.85 -2.73 8.13
N ASP A 174 -20.47 -1.94 7.23
CA ASP A 174 -19.89 -1.48 5.97
C ASP A 174 -19.23 -2.61 5.14
N GLU A 175 -19.83 -3.80 5.21
CA GLU A 175 -19.44 -5.04 4.52
C GLU A 175 -18.04 -5.60 4.85
N GLN A 176 -17.24 -4.93 5.70
CA GLN A 176 -15.84 -5.31 5.93
C GLN A 176 -15.34 -5.15 7.37
N GLN A 177 -16.18 -4.61 8.26
CA GLN A 177 -15.79 -4.26 9.61
C GLN A 177 -16.52 -5.11 10.64
N LEU A 178 -15.79 -6.01 11.29
CA LEU A 178 -16.31 -6.78 12.42
C LEU A 178 -16.33 -5.90 13.68
N VAL A 179 -17.51 -5.78 14.31
CA VAL A 179 -17.74 -4.99 15.52
C VAL A 179 -18.38 -5.88 16.57
N GLY A 180 -17.82 -5.86 17.78
CA GLY A 180 -18.38 -6.52 18.96
C GLY A 180 -19.16 -5.52 19.81
N TYR A 181 -20.28 -5.95 20.35
CA TYR A 181 -21.08 -5.22 21.33
C TYR A 181 -21.14 -6.03 22.60
N ILE A 182 -20.90 -5.39 23.76
CA ILE A 182 -20.85 -6.07 25.04
C ILE A 182 -21.72 -5.35 26.07
N VAL A 183 -22.34 -6.13 26.94
CA VAL A 183 -23.05 -5.64 28.13
C VAL A 183 -22.28 -6.13 29.35
N PRO A 184 -21.75 -5.23 30.20
CA PRO A 184 -21.02 -5.62 31.40
C PRO A 184 -21.89 -6.34 32.43
N THR A 185 -21.28 -7.14 33.30
CA THR A 185 -21.93 -7.53 34.56
C THR A 185 -22.01 -6.33 35.50
N GLU A 186 -23.06 -6.26 36.33
CA GLU A 186 -23.15 -5.26 37.40
C GLU A 186 -21.85 -5.25 38.22
N ASP A 187 -21.31 -4.06 38.51
CA ASP A 187 -20.02 -3.80 39.19
C ASP A 187 -18.73 -3.95 38.38
N THR A 188 -18.80 -4.09 37.05
CA THR A 188 -17.60 -4.13 36.19
C THR A 188 -17.60 -3.03 35.12
N THR A 189 -16.42 -2.48 34.84
CA THR A 189 -16.19 -1.60 33.69
C THR A 189 -15.14 -2.29 32.80
N PRO A 190 -15.59 -3.09 31.82
CA PRO A 190 -14.68 -3.82 30.96
C PRO A 190 -13.85 -2.84 30.12
N ASP A 191 -12.57 -3.14 29.96
CA ASP A 191 -11.68 -2.37 29.09
C ASP A 191 -11.68 -2.99 27.69
N PRO A 192 -12.20 -2.29 26.65
CA PRO A 192 -12.22 -2.79 25.28
C PRO A 192 -10.85 -3.24 24.76
N THR A 193 -9.77 -2.57 25.16
CA THR A 193 -8.41 -2.92 24.71
C THR A 193 -7.97 -4.27 25.29
N GLN A 194 -8.18 -4.48 26.59
CA GLN A 194 -7.84 -5.75 27.25
C GLN A 194 -8.66 -6.92 26.71
N ILE A 195 -9.95 -6.69 26.41
CA ILE A 195 -10.81 -7.72 25.81
C ILE A 195 -10.26 -8.08 24.43
N ARG A 196 -9.91 -7.09 23.60
CA ARG A 196 -9.37 -7.33 22.27
C ARG A 196 -8.06 -8.12 22.31
N ASP A 197 -7.16 -7.77 23.22
CA ASP A 197 -5.90 -8.49 23.43
C ASP A 197 -6.15 -9.94 23.83
N ALA A 198 -7.10 -10.19 24.76
CA ALA A 198 -7.50 -11.55 25.12
C ALA A 198 -8.11 -12.33 23.94
N LEU A 199 -8.94 -11.68 23.11
CA LEU A 199 -9.49 -12.30 21.90
C LEU A 199 -8.40 -12.68 20.91
N SER A 200 -7.38 -11.83 20.71
CA SER A 200 -6.26 -12.12 19.80
C SER A 200 -5.43 -13.35 20.19
N GLN A 201 -5.47 -13.75 21.47
CA GLN A 201 -4.78 -14.95 21.94
C GLN A 201 -5.58 -16.24 21.65
N SER A 202 -6.88 -16.13 21.37
CA SER A 202 -7.80 -17.27 21.26
C SER A 202 -8.47 -17.39 19.88
N LEU A 203 -8.58 -16.29 19.15
CA LEU A 203 -9.16 -16.21 17.81
C LEU A 203 -8.09 -15.84 16.78
N PRO A 204 -8.22 -16.31 15.53
CA PRO A 204 -7.44 -15.77 14.42
C PRO A 204 -7.67 -14.26 14.26
N ASP A 205 -6.64 -13.52 13.83
CA ASP A 205 -6.67 -12.05 13.68
C ASP A 205 -7.89 -11.52 12.91
N TYR A 206 -8.34 -12.24 11.88
CA TYR A 206 -9.50 -11.83 11.06
C TYR A 206 -10.86 -12.00 11.76
N MET A 207 -10.92 -12.71 12.89
CA MET A 207 -12.10 -12.88 13.74
C MET A 207 -12.09 -11.95 14.96
N VAL A 208 -11.00 -11.21 15.20
CA VAL A 208 -10.94 -10.22 16.28
C VAL A 208 -11.71 -8.96 15.86
N PRO A 209 -12.71 -8.50 16.63
CA PRO A 209 -13.44 -7.27 16.31
C PRO A 209 -12.50 -6.06 16.24
N SER A 210 -12.69 -5.25 15.20
CA SER A 210 -11.99 -3.97 15.04
C SER A 210 -12.43 -2.90 16.03
N ALA A 211 -13.63 -3.06 16.60
CA ALA A 211 -14.18 -2.21 17.63
C ALA A 211 -15.01 -3.03 18.61
N ILE A 212 -14.97 -2.67 19.89
CA ILE A 212 -15.80 -3.22 20.94
C ILE A 212 -16.58 -2.07 21.58
N VAL A 213 -17.91 -2.12 21.48
CA VAL A 213 -18.80 -1.07 21.98
C VAL A 213 -19.52 -1.57 23.24
N ILE A 214 -19.40 -0.82 24.32
CA ILE A 214 -20.06 -1.11 25.59
C ILE A 214 -21.48 -0.54 25.55
N LEU A 215 -22.48 -1.35 25.90
CA LEU A 215 -23.88 -0.98 25.98
C LEU A 215 -24.44 -1.31 27.36
N ASP A 216 -25.46 -0.55 27.79
CA ASP A 216 -26.24 -0.89 28.98
C ASP A 216 -27.10 -2.15 28.77
N HIS A 217 -27.58 -2.34 27.55
CA HIS A 217 -28.36 -3.50 27.14
C HIS A 217 -28.30 -3.70 25.62
N LEU A 218 -28.44 -4.95 25.15
CA LEU A 218 -28.59 -5.23 23.72
C LEU A 218 -29.99 -4.77 23.25
N PRO A 219 -30.10 -4.00 22.16
CA PRO A 219 -31.39 -3.60 21.63
C PRO A 219 -32.09 -4.80 21.02
N LEU A 220 -33.34 -5.04 21.41
CA LEU A 220 -34.15 -6.15 20.91
C LEU A 220 -35.37 -5.62 20.14
N THR A 221 -35.72 -6.32 19.06
CA THR A 221 -37.00 -6.18 18.36
C THR A 221 -38.17 -6.61 19.25
N SER A 222 -39.40 -6.27 18.85
CA SER A 222 -40.63 -6.71 19.54
C SER A 222 -40.76 -8.24 19.68
N ASN A 223 -40.03 -9.02 18.86
CA ASN A 223 -39.99 -10.47 18.90
C ASN A 223 -38.83 -11.03 19.76
N GLY A 224 -38.12 -10.18 20.50
CA GLY A 224 -37.01 -10.59 21.36
C GLY A 224 -35.72 -10.96 20.63
N LYS A 225 -35.62 -10.69 19.32
CA LYS A 225 -34.37 -10.86 18.54
C LYS A 225 -33.53 -9.58 18.56
N LEU A 226 -32.21 -9.68 18.44
CA LEU A 226 -31.30 -8.53 18.31
C LEU A 226 -31.76 -7.60 17.17
N ASP A 227 -31.91 -6.31 17.48
CA ASP A 227 -32.18 -5.27 16.49
C ASP A 227 -30.86 -4.69 15.98
N HIS A 228 -30.36 -5.29 14.89
CA HIS A 228 -29.12 -4.87 14.25
C HIS A 228 -29.12 -3.40 13.80
N LYS A 229 -30.28 -2.81 13.51
CA LYS A 229 -30.39 -1.42 13.05
C LYS A 229 -30.31 -0.42 14.19
N ALA A 230 -30.71 -0.85 15.39
CA ALA A 230 -30.67 -0.03 16.60
C ALA A 230 -29.29 -0.04 17.29
N LEU A 231 -28.38 -0.93 16.89
CA LEU A 231 -27.01 -0.92 17.40
C LEU A 231 -26.30 0.38 17.00
N PRO A 232 -25.62 1.08 17.93
CA PRO A 232 -24.89 2.31 17.62
C PRO A 232 -23.65 2.01 16.78
N ALA A 233 -23.23 2.95 15.95
CA ALA A 233 -21.94 2.85 15.28
C ALA A 233 -20.80 2.98 16.31
N PRO A 234 -19.68 2.24 16.14
CA PRO A 234 -18.51 2.44 16.98
C PRO A 234 -17.97 3.87 16.81
N ASP A 235 -17.67 4.51 17.94
CA ASP A 235 -17.05 5.83 17.95
C ASP A 235 -15.52 5.66 18.01
N PHE A 236 -14.85 5.94 16.89
CA PHE A 236 -13.38 5.92 16.79
C PHE A 236 -12.74 7.23 17.23
N THR A 237 -13.54 8.26 17.55
CA THR A 237 -13.04 9.61 17.81
C THR A 237 -12.57 9.81 19.25
N THR A 238 -13.05 9.00 20.18
CA THR A 238 -12.71 9.09 21.61
C THR A 238 -11.29 8.68 21.96
N ALA A 239 -10.54 8.05 21.02
CA ALA A 239 -9.16 7.62 21.21
C ALA A 239 -8.13 8.47 20.45
N ILE A 240 -8.54 9.54 19.76
CA ILE A 240 -7.67 10.28 18.84
C ILE A 240 -6.67 11.17 19.57
N GLY A 241 -5.39 11.00 19.26
CA GLY A 241 -4.37 12.02 19.53
C GLY A 241 -3.85 12.03 20.96
N ASN A 242 -3.88 10.89 21.66
CA ASN A 242 -3.41 10.74 23.04
C ASN A 242 -1.97 11.23 23.24
N ARG A 243 -1.11 11.09 22.22
CA ARG A 243 0.26 11.59 22.24
C ARG A 243 0.70 12.14 20.89
N ALA A 244 1.27 13.35 20.90
CA ALA A 244 1.74 14.04 19.71
C ALA A 244 3.03 13.41 19.15
N PRO A 245 3.30 13.54 17.83
CA PRO A 245 4.56 13.12 17.24
C PRO A 245 5.75 13.86 17.86
N ARG A 246 6.83 13.11 18.07
CA ARG A 246 8.09 13.58 18.69
C ARG A 246 9.17 13.83 17.65
N THR A 247 9.02 13.23 16.46
CA THR A 247 9.99 13.31 15.37
C THR A 247 9.29 13.64 14.04
N PRO A 248 10.01 14.23 13.06
CA PRO A 248 9.44 14.49 11.73
C PRO A 248 8.93 13.22 11.02
N ARG A 249 9.54 12.07 11.29
CA ARG A 249 9.09 10.77 10.78
C ARG A 249 7.75 10.35 11.40
N GLU A 250 7.61 10.49 12.72
CA GLU A 250 6.33 10.23 13.39
C GLU A 250 5.23 11.18 12.91
N GLU A 251 5.57 12.44 12.64
CA GLU A 251 4.63 13.44 12.10
C GLU A 251 4.10 13.03 10.72
N LEU A 252 4.99 12.69 9.79
CA LEU A 252 4.63 12.16 8.47
C LEU A 252 3.80 10.87 8.56
N LEU A 253 4.14 9.96 9.47
CA LEU A 253 3.39 8.73 9.67
C LEU A 253 1.98 9.00 10.24
N CYS A 254 1.84 9.94 11.18
CA CYS A 254 0.54 10.36 11.70
C CYS A 254 -0.34 10.92 10.57
N ASP A 255 0.23 11.75 9.69
CA ASP A 255 -0.49 12.32 8.54
C ASP A 255 -0.94 11.23 7.56
N LEU A 256 -0.06 10.27 7.25
CA LEU A 256 -0.40 9.14 6.38
C LEU A 256 -1.50 8.25 6.98
N PHE A 257 -1.46 7.99 8.28
CA PHE A 257 -2.51 7.26 8.98
C PHE A 257 -3.84 8.01 8.92
N ALA A 258 -3.83 9.30 9.27
CA ALA A 258 -5.01 10.16 9.28
C ALA A 258 -5.68 10.21 7.90
N GLU A 259 -4.90 10.39 6.83
CA GLU A 259 -5.43 10.44 5.47
C GLU A 259 -6.03 9.11 5.01
N VAL A 260 -5.36 7.99 5.31
CA VAL A 260 -5.85 6.66 4.89
C VAL A 260 -7.12 6.28 5.65
N LEU A 261 -7.21 6.64 6.91
CA LEU A 261 -8.36 6.36 7.78
C LEU A 261 -9.49 7.38 7.62
N GLY A 262 -9.24 8.53 6.97
CA GLY A 262 -10.20 9.62 6.86
C GLY A 262 -10.45 10.35 8.18
N LEU A 263 -9.46 10.37 9.07
CA LEU A 263 -9.53 11.00 10.39
C LEU A 263 -8.89 12.39 10.38
N PRO A 264 -9.35 13.32 11.23
CA PRO A 264 -8.78 14.66 11.31
C PRO A 264 -7.36 14.68 11.90
N ARG A 265 -7.04 13.71 12.77
CA ARG A 265 -5.74 13.56 13.41
C ARG A 265 -5.53 12.12 13.87
N VAL A 266 -4.28 11.71 14.01
CA VAL A 266 -3.85 10.44 14.63
C VAL A 266 -2.65 10.74 15.55
N GLY A 267 -2.63 10.15 16.74
CA GLY A 267 -1.55 10.19 17.71
C GLY A 267 -0.59 9.02 17.56
N ILE A 268 0.60 9.11 18.17
CA ILE A 268 1.66 8.14 17.91
C ILE A 268 1.40 6.73 18.47
N ASP A 269 0.57 6.62 19.50
CA ASP A 269 0.20 5.34 20.11
C ASP A 269 -1.16 4.82 19.61
N ASP A 270 -1.83 5.57 18.74
CA ASP A 270 -3.13 5.18 18.24
C ASP A 270 -2.94 3.99 17.27
N ASN A 271 -3.64 2.89 17.56
CA ASN A 271 -3.52 1.67 16.79
C ASN A 271 -4.35 1.77 15.50
N PHE A 272 -3.71 1.54 14.36
CA PHE A 272 -4.31 1.61 13.03
C PHE A 272 -5.61 0.81 12.92
N PHE A 273 -5.66 -0.39 13.50
CA PHE A 273 -6.81 -1.28 13.45
C PHE A 273 -7.90 -0.91 14.46
N GLU A 274 -7.52 -0.30 15.60
CA GLU A 274 -8.50 0.27 16.55
C GLU A 274 -9.20 1.48 15.95
N LEU A 275 -8.52 2.25 15.11
CA LEU A 275 -9.07 3.40 14.41
C LEU A 275 -9.92 3.03 13.17
N GLY A 276 -10.31 1.76 13.02
CA GLY A 276 -11.10 1.27 11.88
C GLY A 276 -10.29 0.84 10.66
N GLY A 277 -8.96 0.79 10.76
CA GLY A 277 -8.08 0.30 9.71
C GLY A 277 -8.32 -1.19 9.39
N HIS A 278 -8.15 -1.54 8.11
CA HIS A 278 -8.30 -2.91 7.63
C HIS A 278 -7.29 -3.25 6.54
N SER A 279 -7.17 -4.52 6.15
CA SER A 279 -6.11 -5.00 5.24
C SER A 279 -5.98 -4.22 3.92
N LEU A 280 -7.10 -3.75 3.33
CA LEU A 280 -7.05 -2.91 2.13
C LEU A 280 -6.50 -1.51 2.41
N LEU A 281 -6.93 -0.88 3.52
CA LEU A 281 -6.37 0.39 3.99
C LEU A 281 -4.91 0.22 4.41
N ALA A 282 -4.55 -0.89 5.05
CA ALA A 282 -3.18 -1.25 5.39
C ALA A 282 -2.30 -1.39 4.14
N THR A 283 -2.76 -2.06 3.09
CA THR A 283 -2.03 -2.12 1.81
C THR A 283 -1.84 -0.72 1.22
N ARG A 284 -2.89 0.13 1.23
CA ARG A 284 -2.78 1.52 0.78
C ARG A 284 -1.78 2.31 1.63
N LEU A 285 -1.86 2.19 2.95
CA LEU A 285 -0.96 2.84 3.89
C LEU A 285 0.49 2.42 3.64
N ILE A 286 0.76 1.12 3.53
CA ILE A 286 2.10 0.59 3.25
C ILE A 286 2.61 1.08 1.89
N SER A 287 1.80 1.05 0.83
CA SER A 287 2.21 1.60 -0.48
C SER A 287 2.54 3.09 -0.40
N ARG A 288 1.83 3.87 0.42
CA ARG A 288 2.13 5.29 0.63
C ARG A 288 3.37 5.49 1.47
N ILE A 289 3.57 4.73 2.55
CA ILE A 289 4.80 4.72 3.35
C ILE A 289 6.00 4.38 2.46
N GLN A 290 5.89 3.35 1.62
CA GLN A 290 6.92 2.98 0.65
C GLN A 290 7.24 4.14 -0.31
N ALA A 291 6.21 4.82 -0.83
CA ALA A 291 6.40 5.96 -1.72
C ALA A 291 7.01 7.19 -1.02
N THR A 292 6.65 7.44 0.23
CA THR A 292 7.11 8.60 1.02
C THR A 292 8.51 8.40 1.60
N PHE A 293 8.83 7.20 2.06
CA PHE A 293 10.07 6.90 2.79
C PHE A 293 11.08 6.05 2.00
N GLY A 294 10.72 5.54 0.81
CA GLY A 294 11.63 4.75 -0.04
C GLY A 294 11.99 3.35 0.50
N VAL A 295 11.32 2.90 1.57
CA VAL A 295 11.61 1.65 2.27
C VAL A 295 10.70 0.51 1.82
N LYS A 296 11.23 -0.71 1.65
CA LYS A 296 10.43 -1.89 1.27
C LYS A 296 9.87 -2.60 2.50
N HIS A 297 8.79 -2.09 3.07
CA HIS A 297 8.08 -2.80 4.13
C HIS A 297 6.91 -3.62 3.60
N THR A 298 6.61 -4.70 4.31
CA THR A 298 5.48 -5.55 4.00
C THR A 298 4.29 -5.18 4.88
N ILE A 299 3.10 -5.60 4.48
CA ILE A 299 1.90 -5.45 5.31
C ILE A 299 2.07 -6.07 6.71
N ARG A 300 2.90 -7.13 6.83
CA ARG A 300 3.23 -7.78 8.09
C ARG A 300 3.82 -6.79 9.11
N THR A 301 4.65 -5.84 8.67
CA THR A 301 5.26 -4.85 9.58
C THR A 301 4.20 -4.02 10.32
N LEU A 302 3.12 -3.65 9.64
CA LEU A 302 2.01 -2.93 10.26
C LEU A 302 1.18 -3.81 11.20
N PHE A 303 1.04 -5.11 10.92
CA PHE A 303 0.36 -6.03 11.85
C PHE A 303 1.15 -6.22 13.13
N GLU A 304 2.47 -6.33 13.03
CA GLU A 304 3.33 -6.56 14.18
C GLU A 304 3.64 -5.27 14.98
N ALA A 305 3.53 -4.09 14.35
CA ALA A 305 3.58 -2.79 15.01
C ALA A 305 2.48 -1.86 14.46
N PRO A 306 1.26 -1.96 15.01
CA PRO A 306 0.09 -1.27 14.47
C PRO A 306 -0.02 0.21 14.87
N THR A 307 0.93 0.76 15.63
CA THR A 307 0.96 2.17 16.04
C THR A 307 2.02 2.93 15.26
N VAL A 308 1.89 4.25 15.15
CA VAL A 308 2.92 5.09 14.51
C VAL A 308 4.26 4.99 15.23
N ALA A 309 4.28 4.97 16.57
CA ALA A 309 5.50 4.83 17.37
C ALA A 309 6.18 3.48 17.11
N GLY A 310 5.42 2.38 17.18
CA GLY A 310 5.98 1.05 16.93
C GLY A 310 6.43 0.87 15.48
N LEU A 311 5.70 1.45 14.53
CA LEU A 311 6.09 1.43 13.13
C LEU A 311 7.36 2.25 12.92
N ALA A 312 7.46 3.46 13.48
CA ALA A 312 8.64 4.32 13.39
C ALA A 312 9.90 3.65 13.96
N GLU A 313 9.79 2.89 15.05
CA GLU A 313 10.89 2.10 15.61
C GLU A 313 11.35 0.99 14.67
N ARG A 314 10.41 0.32 13.98
CA ARG A 314 10.74 -0.73 13.01
C ARG A 314 11.22 -0.18 11.67
N LEU A 315 10.80 1.02 11.30
CA LEU A 315 11.44 1.78 10.22
C LEU A 315 12.91 2.09 10.56
N ASN A 316 13.33 2.01 11.83
CA ASN A 316 14.73 2.17 12.22
C ASN A 316 15.52 0.84 12.22
N SER A 317 14.87 -0.31 12.34
CA SER A 317 15.58 -1.58 12.62
C SER A 317 16.08 -2.35 11.41
N ASP A 318 15.53 -2.12 10.22
CA ASP A 318 15.75 -3.05 9.09
C ASP A 318 16.45 -2.48 7.85
N ASP A 319 16.83 -1.19 7.77
CA ASP A 319 17.50 -0.66 6.54
C ASP A 319 18.20 0.73 6.66
N VAL A 320 18.37 1.32 7.85
CA VAL A 320 18.82 2.74 7.96
C VAL A 320 20.31 2.95 7.69
N GLY A 321 21.14 1.91 7.85
CA GLY A 321 22.57 2.00 7.55
C GLY A 321 22.84 2.30 6.08
N GLU A 322 22.24 1.53 5.17
CA GLU A 322 22.44 1.67 3.73
C GLU A 322 21.69 2.90 3.15
N ALA A 323 20.49 3.23 3.67
CA ALA A 323 19.68 4.34 3.16
C ALA A 323 20.25 5.73 3.47
N LEU A 324 21.18 5.85 4.42
CA LEU A 324 21.89 7.09 4.78
C LEU A 324 23.33 7.13 4.25
N GLU A 325 23.77 6.12 3.50
CA GLU A 325 25.07 6.17 2.81
C GLU A 325 25.13 7.36 1.84
N THR A 326 26.34 7.84 1.59
CA THR A 326 26.60 8.95 0.65
C THR A 326 26.00 8.66 -0.74
N VAL A 327 25.84 7.39 -1.12
CA VAL A 327 25.16 6.98 -2.35
C VAL A 327 23.82 6.34 -2.03
N LEU A 328 22.74 6.96 -2.52
CA LEU A 328 21.41 6.40 -2.53
C LEU A 328 21.09 5.82 -3.93
N PRO A 329 21.04 4.48 -4.10
CA PRO A 329 20.67 3.87 -5.36
C PRO A 329 19.16 3.99 -5.60
N LEU A 330 18.72 5.09 -6.22
CA LEU A 330 17.31 5.31 -6.57
C LEU A 330 16.83 4.33 -7.66
N ARG A 331 17.66 4.11 -8.69
CA ARG A 331 17.46 3.09 -9.72
C ARG A 331 18.83 2.66 -10.26
N PRO A 332 19.48 1.62 -9.72
CA PRO A 332 20.85 1.27 -10.11
C PRO A 332 20.93 0.58 -11.49
N GLU A 333 19.82 0.01 -11.97
CA GLU A 333 19.75 -0.72 -13.24
C GLU A 333 19.49 0.21 -14.43
N GLY A 334 20.15 -0.05 -15.56
CA GLY A 334 19.96 0.66 -16.82
C GLY A 334 21.10 0.42 -17.81
N SER A 335 20.88 0.76 -19.08
CA SER A 335 21.84 0.58 -20.18
C SER A 335 22.54 1.89 -20.58
N ARG A 336 22.07 3.04 -20.10
CA ARG A 336 22.61 4.38 -20.41
C ARG A 336 23.55 4.88 -19.31
N SER A 337 24.27 5.98 -19.60
CA SER A 337 25.08 6.68 -18.60
C SER A 337 24.22 7.11 -17.40
N PRO A 338 24.63 6.77 -16.16
CA PRO A 338 23.94 7.17 -14.94
C PRO A 338 23.73 8.67 -14.80
N LEU A 339 22.60 9.05 -14.21
CA LEU A 339 22.31 10.40 -13.73
C LEU A 339 22.60 10.48 -12.23
N PHE A 340 23.47 11.41 -11.84
CA PHE A 340 23.83 11.65 -10.44
C PHE A 340 23.14 12.91 -9.92
N CYS A 341 22.28 12.73 -8.93
CA CYS A 341 21.45 13.77 -8.34
C CYS A 341 22.04 14.24 -7.01
N VAL A 342 22.42 15.51 -6.90
CA VAL A 342 23.16 16.04 -5.74
C VAL A 342 22.21 16.65 -4.71
N HIS A 343 22.35 16.27 -3.44
CA HIS A 343 21.41 16.68 -2.39
C HIS A 343 21.21 18.21 -2.28
N PRO A 344 20.01 18.67 -1.91
CA PRO A 344 19.76 20.07 -1.54
C PRO A 344 20.36 20.41 -0.17
N ALA A 345 20.09 21.61 0.34
CA ALA A 345 20.66 22.09 1.61
C ALA A 345 20.32 21.21 2.83
N GLY A 346 19.29 20.36 2.75
CA GLY A 346 18.92 19.40 3.78
C GLY A 346 19.73 18.09 3.78
N GLY A 347 20.65 17.89 2.83
CA GLY A 347 21.60 16.78 2.84
C GLY A 347 21.09 15.43 2.32
N LEU A 348 19.77 15.25 2.14
CA LEU A 348 19.20 14.00 1.62
C LEU A 348 18.75 14.15 0.17
N SER A 349 19.13 13.19 -0.69
CA SER A 349 18.75 13.15 -2.10
C SER A 349 17.37 12.50 -2.36
N TRP A 350 16.54 12.36 -1.31
CA TRP A 350 15.23 11.72 -1.39
C TRP A 350 14.21 12.52 -2.21
N CYS A 351 14.40 13.84 -2.31
CA CYS A 351 13.56 14.71 -3.15
C CYS A 351 13.58 14.31 -4.63
N TYR A 352 14.59 13.57 -5.08
CA TYR A 352 14.71 13.09 -6.46
C TYR A 352 13.88 11.84 -6.76
N SER A 353 13.36 11.13 -5.74
CA SER A 353 12.50 9.96 -5.95
C SER A 353 11.24 10.30 -6.77
N GLY A 354 10.69 11.50 -6.59
CA GLY A 354 9.54 12.00 -7.36
C GLY A 354 9.83 12.21 -8.86
N LEU A 355 11.10 12.34 -9.26
CA LEU A 355 11.50 12.49 -10.66
C LEU A 355 11.58 11.15 -11.41
N MET A 356 11.63 10.03 -10.69
CA MET A 356 11.77 8.69 -11.28
C MET A 356 10.63 8.34 -12.24
N SER A 357 9.41 8.80 -11.96
CA SER A 357 8.23 8.54 -12.80
C SER A 357 8.24 9.30 -14.14
N GLY A 358 9.04 10.36 -14.26
CA GLY A 358 9.15 11.17 -15.48
C GLY A 358 10.36 10.84 -16.35
N LEU A 359 11.30 10.02 -15.85
CA LEU A 359 12.57 9.71 -16.52
C LEU A 359 12.53 8.33 -17.17
N HIS A 360 13.03 8.25 -18.41
CA HIS A 360 13.10 7.01 -19.18
C HIS A 360 13.82 5.90 -18.38
N THR A 361 13.29 4.68 -18.40
CA THR A 361 13.70 3.58 -17.51
C THR A 361 15.13 3.08 -17.76
N GLU A 362 15.71 3.36 -18.93
CA GLU A 362 17.08 2.96 -19.28
C GLU A 362 18.20 3.74 -18.58
N TYR A 363 17.88 4.86 -17.91
CA TYR A 363 18.87 5.64 -17.16
C TYR A 363 19.01 5.12 -15.72
N PRO A 364 20.19 4.65 -15.31
CA PRO A 364 20.49 4.50 -13.89
C PRO A 364 20.42 5.86 -13.18
N ILE A 365 19.96 5.89 -11.93
CA ILE A 365 19.82 7.10 -11.12
C ILE A 365 20.39 6.86 -9.73
N TYR A 366 21.31 7.73 -9.32
CA TYR A 366 21.93 7.72 -8.00
C TYR A 366 21.75 9.09 -7.33
N GLY A 367 21.28 9.09 -6.09
CA GLY A 367 21.29 10.28 -5.25
C GLY A 367 22.58 10.37 -4.45
N LEU A 368 23.23 11.53 -4.43
CA LEU A 368 24.39 11.81 -3.58
C LEU A 368 23.91 12.52 -2.32
N GLN A 369 24.03 11.88 -1.17
CA GLN A 369 23.64 12.40 0.13
C GLN A 369 24.85 13.04 0.82
N ALA A 370 24.59 13.91 1.81
CA ALA A 370 25.63 14.57 2.55
C ALA A 370 26.47 13.56 3.34
N ARG A 371 27.78 13.53 3.13
CA ARG A 371 28.70 12.74 3.97
C ARG A 371 28.53 13.16 5.43
N GLY A 372 28.43 12.19 6.34
CA GLY A 372 28.21 12.44 7.77
C GLY A 372 26.78 12.83 8.14
N ILE A 373 25.79 12.55 7.28
CA ILE A 373 24.37 12.75 7.62
C ILE A 373 23.84 11.70 8.60
N SER A 374 24.38 10.48 8.58
CA SER A 374 24.11 9.43 9.58
C SER A 374 24.77 9.71 10.94
N GLY A 375 25.79 10.58 10.97
CA GLY A 375 26.59 10.91 12.16
C GLY A 375 27.86 10.07 12.33
N ASP A 376 28.11 9.09 11.47
CA ASP A 376 29.24 8.15 11.59
C ASP A 376 30.56 8.69 10.99
N GLU A 377 30.48 9.73 10.16
CA GLU A 377 31.61 10.31 9.45
C GLU A 377 31.68 11.85 9.60
N PRO A 378 32.89 12.44 9.58
CA PRO A 378 33.03 13.89 9.61
C PRO A 378 32.43 14.53 8.34
N ARG A 379 31.72 15.64 8.55
CA ARG A 379 31.15 16.43 7.44
C ARG A 379 32.24 17.22 6.71
N PRO A 380 32.12 17.41 5.38
CA PRO A 380 33.05 18.24 4.63
C PRO A 380 33.10 19.67 5.18
N THR A 381 34.30 20.22 5.30
CA THR A 381 34.53 21.57 5.86
C THR A 381 34.46 22.67 4.81
N SER A 382 34.47 22.32 3.52
CA SER A 382 34.36 23.26 2.40
C SER A 382 33.60 22.67 1.21
N LEU A 383 33.10 23.53 0.32
CA LEU A 383 32.46 23.12 -0.93
C LEU A 383 33.43 22.35 -1.85
N THR A 384 34.71 22.74 -1.87
CA THR A 384 35.73 22.07 -2.68
C THR A 384 36.00 20.66 -2.19
N GLU A 385 36.08 20.47 -0.87
CA GLU A 385 36.20 19.15 -0.25
C GLU A 385 34.98 18.27 -0.57
N MET A 386 33.77 18.81 -0.37
CA MET A 386 32.52 18.11 -0.69
C MET A 386 32.45 17.68 -2.16
N ALA A 387 32.86 18.55 -3.09
CA ALA A 387 32.88 18.22 -4.51
C ALA A 387 33.91 17.14 -4.84
N ALA A 388 35.10 17.16 -4.22
CA ALA A 388 36.12 16.13 -4.41
C ALA A 388 35.63 14.77 -3.89
N ASP A 389 35.08 14.74 -2.67
CA ASP A 389 34.51 13.53 -2.05
C ASP A 389 33.43 12.89 -2.95
N TYR A 390 32.52 13.72 -3.49
CA TYR A 390 31.44 13.25 -4.35
C TYR A 390 31.95 12.80 -5.71
N VAL A 391 32.98 13.43 -6.26
CA VAL A 391 33.60 12.97 -7.52
C VAL A 391 34.30 11.63 -7.33
N GLU A 392 35.00 11.41 -6.22
CA GLU A 392 35.59 10.09 -5.92
C GLU A 392 34.52 9.00 -5.81
N THR A 393 33.44 9.31 -5.10
CA THR A 393 32.27 8.43 -4.97
C THR A 393 31.66 8.09 -6.33
N LEU A 394 31.46 9.10 -7.18
CA LEU A 394 30.87 8.96 -8.51
C LEU A 394 31.76 8.11 -9.44
N ARG A 395 33.09 8.26 -9.33
CA ARG A 395 34.08 7.47 -10.08
C ARG A 395 34.14 6.01 -9.66
N SER A 396 33.74 5.69 -8.42
CA SER A 396 33.61 4.29 -7.99
C SER A 396 32.46 3.55 -8.70
N ILE A 397 31.42 4.30 -9.10
CA ILE A 397 30.24 3.77 -9.81
C ILE A 397 30.47 3.79 -11.32
N GLN A 398 31.00 4.90 -11.83
CA GLN A 398 31.30 5.10 -13.24
C GLN A 398 32.75 5.61 -13.37
N PRO A 399 33.74 4.75 -13.71
CA PRO A 399 35.15 5.15 -13.70
C PRO A 399 35.54 6.29 -14.65
N HIS A 400 34.82 6.45 -15.76
CA HIS A 400 35.10 7.43 -16.82
C HIS A 400 33.82 8.09 -17.35
N GLY A 401 33.93 9.35 -17.78
CA GLY A 401 32.84 10.12 -18.38
C GLY A 401 32.32 9.55 -19.72
N PRO A 402 31.27 10.16 -20.28
CA PRO A 402 30.68 11.43 -19.88
C PRO A 402 29.77 11.32 -18.65
N TYR A 403 29.93 12.24 -17.70
CA TYR A 403 29.12 12.31 -16.47
C TYR A 403 27.86 13.17 -16.66
N GLN A 404 26.76 12.74 -16.04
CA GLN A 404 25.48 13.45 -16.07
C GLN A 404 25.13 13.89 -14.64
N LEU A 405 25.10 15.18 -14.38
CA LEU A 405 24.88 15.77 -13.06
C LEU A 405 23.57 16.56 -13.02
N LEU A 406 22.79 16.34 -11.96
CA LEU A 406 21.59 17.11 -11.65
C LEU A 406 21.66 17.64 -10.21
N GLY A 407 21.41 18.93 -10.02
CA GLY A 407 21.38 19.54 -8.70
C GLY A 407 20.19 20.48 -8.55
N TRP A 408 19.50 20.39 -7.42
CA TRP A 408 18.35 21.23 -7.06
C TRP A 408 18.70 22.05 -5.83
N SER A 409 18.32 23.33 -5.81
CA SER A 409 18.70 24.25 -4.72
C SER A 409 20.24 24.25 -4.53
N TYR A 410 20.73 24.13 -3.30
CA TYR A 410 22.17 24.01 -2.98
C TYR A 410 22.88 22.90 -3.76
N GLY A 411 22.19 21.80 -4.10
CA GLY A 411 22.74 20.71 -4.89
C GLY A 411 23.19 21.18 -6.28
N GLY A 412 22.60 22.25 -6.84
CA GLY A 412 23.05 22.87 -8.08
C GLY A 412 24.45 23.49 -7.96
N THR A 413 24.72 24.16 -6.85
CA THR A 413 26.05 24.73 -6.55
C THR A 413 27.09 23.63 -6.38
N VAL A 414 26.75 22.55 -5.69
CA VAL A 414 27.65 21.39 -5.50
C VAL A 414 27.88 20.66 -6.83
N ALA A 415 26.83 20.42 -7.63
CA ALA A 415 26.95 19.80 -8.95
C ALA A 415 27.85 20.63 -9.89
N PHE A 416 27.79 21.97 -9.81
CA PHE A 416 28.70 22.84 -10.55
C PHE A 416 30.15 22.68 -10.10
N ALA A 417 30.41 22.68 -8.79
CA ALA A 417 31.75 22.46 -8.25
C ALA A 417 32.32 21.07 -8.64
N MET A 418 31.47 20.03 -8.63
CA MET A 418 31.82 18.70 -9.11
C MET A 418 32.17 18.71 -10.60
N ALA A 419 31.40 19.41 -11.43
CA ALA A 419 31.67 19.51 -12.87
C ALA A 419 33.03 20.17 -13.15
N VAL A 420 33.38 21.23 -12.42
CA VAL A 420 34.70 21.87 -12.51
C VAL A 420 35.80 20.90 -12.10
N HIS A 421 35.62 20.16 -11.00
CA HIS A 421 36.60 19.19 -10.51
C HIS A 421 36.82 18.04 -11.52
N LEU A 422 35.74 17.49 -12.11
CA LEU A 422 35.81 16.48 -13.16
C LEU A 422 36.58 16.98 -14.39
N ARG A 423 36.33 18.23 -14.84
CA ARG A 423 37.05 18.82 -15.97
C ARG A 423 38.55 19.00 -15.69
N LEU A 424 38.91 19.40 -14.47
CA LEU A 424 40.32 19.48 -14.04
C LEU A 424 41.01 18.12 -14.03
N LEU A 425 40.27 17.04 -13.78
CA LEU A 425 40.75 15.66 -13.88
C LEU A 425 40.78 15.11 -15.32
N GLY A 426 40.39 15.93 -16.32
CA GLY A 426 40.39 15.53 -17.73
C GLY A 426 39.15 14.73 -18.16
N GLU A 427 38.12 14.66 -17.32
CA GLU A 427 36.88 13.93 -17.61
C GLU A 427 35.84 14.80 -18.33
N GLU A 428 34.95 14.15 -19.10
CA GLU A 428 33.85 14.83 -19.78
C GLU A 428 32.59 14.90 -18.90
N VAL A 429 31.91 16.05 -18.90
CA VAL A 429 30.58 16.24 -18.30
C VAL A 429 29.60 16.46 -19.44
N GLY A 430 28.75 15.45 -19.70
CA GLY A 430 27.80 15.44 -20.81
C GLY A 430 26.50 16.19 -20.52
N LEU A 431 26.10 16.27 -19.24
CA LEU A 431 24.99 17.10 -18.78
C LEU A 431 25.30 17.67 -17.40
N LEU A 432 25.01 18.96 -17.24
CA LEU A 432 24.90 19.61 -15.95
C LEU A 432 23.56 20.35 -15.93
N SER A 433 22.64 19.88 -15.10
CA SER A 433 21.35 20.53 -14.90
C SER A 433 21.29 21.07 -13.48
N THR A 434 21.10 22.38 -13.35
CA THR A 434 20.92 23.05 -12.06
C THR A 434 19.50 23.64 -12.03
N GLN A 435 18.67 23.17 -11.10
CA GLN A 435 17.34 23.75 -10.86
C GLN A 435 17.39 24.63 -9.61
N ALA A 436 17.93 25.84 -9.79
CA ALA A 436 17.86 26.94 -8.83
C ALA A 436 18.17 28.27 -9.54
N GLY A 437 17.22 28.82 -10.30
CA GLY A 437 17.42 30.09 -11.02
C GLY A 437 18.41 29.98 -12.18
N GLN A 438 18.25 30.83 -13.21
CA GLN A 438 19.01 30.76 -14.46
C GLN A 438 20.53 30.88 -14.25
N VAL A 439 21.30 29.95 -14.81
CA VAL A 439 22.70 30.17 -15.20
C VAL A 439 22.84 29.71 -16.65
N HIS A 440 22.95 30.67 -17.57
CA HIS A 440 23.30 30.40 -18.97
C HIS A 440 24.81 30.18 -19.06
N LEU A 441 25.22 29.09 -19.70
CA LEU A 441 26.61 28.61 -19.77
C LEU A 441 27.52 29.40 -20.75
N ASP A 442 27.13 30.60 -21.18
CA ASP A 442 27.90 31.41 -22.13
C ASP A 442 28.59 32.66 -21.54
N ASP A 443 28.36 33.02 -20.28
CA ASP A 443 28.97 34.21 -19.67
C ASP A 443 30.06 33.86 -18.63
N LEU A 444 31.30 33.66 -19.10
CA LEU A 444 32.49 33.73 -18.25
C LEU A 444 32.86 35.19 -17.97
N THR A 445 32.20 35.78 -16.96
CA THR A 445 32.80 36.77 -16.04
C THR A 445 32.02 36.69 -14.73
N PRO A 446 32.67 36.62 -13.56
CA PRO A 446 31.98 36.30 -12.32
C PRO A 446 31.04 37.45 -11.93
N PRO A 447 29.71 37.25 -11.83
CA PRO A 447 28.91 38.16 -11.04
C PRO A 447 29.33 37.98 -9.58
N THR A 448 29.58 39.08 -8.88
CA THR A 448 29.75 39.06 -7.43
C THR A 448 28.44 38.55 -6.84
N PRO A 449 28.41 37.38 -6.15
CA PRO A 449 27.16 36.82 -5.68
C PRO A 449 26.60 37.64 -4.50
N PRO A 450 25.29 37.87 -4.40
CA PRO A 450 24.69 38.17 -3.11
C PRO A 450 24.91 36.97 -2.18
N ASP A 451 25.38 37.31 -0.99
CA ASP A 451 25.91 36.41 0.03
C ASP A 451 24.87 35.41 0.59
N LEU A 452 24.76 34.24 -0.04
CA LEU A 452 24.10 33.04 0.51
C LEU A 452 25.08 32.08 1.19
N SER A 453 26.38 32.28 0.96
CA SER A 453 27.49 31.51 1.56
C SER A 453 27.49 31.61 3.08
N HIS A 454 27.27 32.81 3.64
CA HIS A 454 27.30 33.01 5.08
C HIS A 454 26.11 32.37 5.81
N GLN A 455 24.93 32.27 5.17
CA GLN A 455 23.74 31.64 5.79
C GLN A 455 23.81 30.12 5.79
N VAL A 456 24.40 29.51 4.75
CA VAL A 456 24.57 28.04 4.66
C VAL A 456 25.75 27.57 5.51
N ALA A 457 26.85 28.34 5.55
CA ALA A 457 28.00 28.11 6.44
C ALA A 457 27.59 28.09 7.93
N ALA A 458 26.69 29.01 8.32
CA ALA A 458 26.14 29.04 9.68
C ALA A 458 25.24 27.85 10.02
N HIS A 459 24.56 27.25 9.04
CA HIS A 459 23.70 26.08 9.25
C HIS A 459 24.49 24.77 9.39
N TRP A 460 25.65 24.68 8.74
CA TRP A 460 26.49 23.48 8.70
C TRP A 460 27.78 23.58 9.52
N ASN A 461 27.99 24.69 10.22
CA ASN A 461 29.16 24.95 11.06
C ASN A 461 30.50 24.85 10.29
N CYS A 462 30.48 25.26 9.02
CA CYS A 462 31.65 25.30 8.14
C CYS A 462 32.11 26.75 7.97
N THR A 463 33.41 26.97 7.78
CA THR A 463 33.97 28.32 7.62
C THR A 463 33.59 28.91 6.26
N PRO A 464 33.05 30.14 6.17
CA PRO A 464 32.92 30.83 4.89
C PRO A 464 34.31 31.02 4.26
N LEU A 465 34.38 30.97 2.92
CA LEU A 465 35.60 31.30 2.19
C LEU A 465 35.89 32.80 2.39
N ASP A 466 36.86 33.11 3.26
CA ASP A 466 37.52 34.42 3.24
C ASP A 466 38.17 34.60 1.87
N GLN A 467 37.79 35.65 1.14
CA GLN A 467 38.54 36.09 -0.04
C GLN A 467 39.88 36.70 0.40
N PRO A 468 41.00 36.32 -0.23
CA PRO A 468 42.11 37.24 -0.42
C PRO A 468 42.24 37.62 -1.89
N ALA A 469 42.36 38.93 -2.09
CA ALA A 469 42.68 39.59 -3.34
C ALA A 469 43.92 39.00 -4.01
N HIS A 470 43.82 38.61 -5.28
CA HIS A 470 44.85 38.80 -6.32
C HIS A 470 44.22 38.57 -7.71
N THR A 471 43.74 39.65 -8.32
CA THR A 471 43.41 39.71 -9.76
C THR A 471 44.30 40.76 -10.40
N ARG A 472 45.22 40.32 -11.28
CA ARG A 472 45.94 41.04 -12.37
C ARG A 472 47.25 40.28 -12.67
N VAL A 473 47.72 40.03 -13.89
CA VAL A 473 47.64 40.69 -15.22
C VAL A 473 47.82 39.56 -16.26
N LEU A 474 47.11 39.51 -17.40
CA LEU A 474 47.56 40.14 -18.63
C LEU A 474 46.39 40.36 -19.61
N ALA A 475 46.10 41.64 -19.84
CA ALA A 475 45.40 42.13 -21.02
C ALA A 475 46.45 42.56 -22.06
N ASP A 476 46.24 42.07 -23.27
CA ASP A 476 46.41 42.73 -24.57
C ASP A 476 47.62 43.66 -24.83
N GLN A 477 48.43 43.27 -25.84
CA GLN A 477 49.04 44.25 -26.74
C GLN A 477 48.64 43.93 -28.18
N THR A 478 47.95 44.91 -28.74
CA THR A 478 47.52 45.09 -30.12
C THR A 478 48.69 45.27 -31.09
N ASP A 479 48.48 44.76 -32.31
CA ASP A 479 48.38 45.57 -33.56
C ASP A 479 49.31 45.17 -34.71
N THR A 480 48.72 45.36 -35.90
CA THR A 480 49.28 45.58 -37.23
C THR A 480 49.35 44.43 -38.25
N ALA A 481 48.57 44.65 -39.31
CA ALA A 481 48.83 44.43 -40.73
C ALA A 481 47.86 43.46 -41.46
N SER A 482 46.80 44.04 -42.02
CA SER A 482 46.29 43.67 -43.35
C SER A 482 47.02 44.54 -44.40
N PRO A 483 47.27 44.12 -45.67
CA PRO A 483 46.15 43.99 -46.62
C PRO A 483 46.29 42.99 -47.81
N ARG A 484 45.12 42.44 -48.22
CA ARG A 484 44.60 42.21 -49.62
C ARG A 484 45.25 41.09 -50.50
N PRO A 485 44.66 40.75 -51.67
CA PRO A 485 43.37 40.08 -51.89
C PRO A 485 43.51 38.89 -52.89
N HIS A 486 42.50 38.05 -53.12
CA HIS A 486 42.11 37.53 -54.44
C HIS A 486 40.92 36.54 -54.34
N THR A 487 39.93 36.79 -55.18
CA THR A 487 38.69 36.03 -55.44
C THR A 487 38.94 34.87 -56.45
N PRO A 488 37.91 34.21 -57.03
CA PRO A 488 37.34 32.92 -56.61
C PRO A 488 37.45 31.81 -57.69
N SER A 489 37.18 30.54 -57.34
CA SER A 489 36.83 29.51 -58.34
C SER A 489 36.17 28.26 -57.73
N THR A 490 34.87 28.11 -57.99
CA THR A 490 34.16 26.83 -58.16
C THR A 490 34.41 26.26 -59.58
N PRO A 491 33.94 25.05 -59.97
CA PRO A 491 33.59 23.80 -59.26
C PRO A 491 34.29 22.56 -59.90
N GLU A 492 34.07 21.35 -59.37
CA GLU A 492 33.65 20.14 -60.12
C GLU A 492 33.73 18.87 -59.26
N THR A 493 32.56 18.25 -59.06
CA THR A 493 32.37 16.82 -58.75
C THR A 493 32.42 16.02 -60.06
N PRO A 494 32.68 14.70 -60.01
CA PRO A 494 31.60 13.72 -59.78
C PRO A 494 31.67 13.00 -58.44
#